data_AF-A0A914YYW3-F1
#
_entry.id   AF-A0A914YYW3-F1
#
_cell.length_a   1.000
_cell.length_b   1.000
_cell.length_c   1.000
_cell.angle_alpha   90.00
_cell.angle_beta   90.00
_cell.angle_gamma   90.00
#
_symmetry.space_group_name_H-M   'P 1'
#
loop_
_entity.id
_entity.type
_entity.pdbx_description
1 polymer ?
#
loop_
_entity_poly.entity_id
_entity_poly.type
_entity_poly.pdbx_seq_one_letter_code
_entity_poly.pdbx_strand_id
1 'polypeptide(L)'
;MIPFVRTLEEGRKVIEVLEQNGLKQGENGLKIIMMCEVPSNALLADEFLEIFDGFSIGSNDLTQLSLGLDRDSSIVAHLFDERNPAVKKLLSMAIKSARAKGKYVGICGQGPSDHPDLAEWLMQEGIESVSLNPDTVVDTWLRLAKLKANG
;
A
#
# COMPACT_ATOMS: atom_id res chain seq x y z
N MET A 1 -10.40 2.65 6.53
CA MET A 1 -9.64 1.86 5.54
C MET A 1 -10.25 0.48 5.49
N ILE A 2 -10.43 -0.12 4.31
CA ILE A 2 -11.03 -1.45 4.14
C ILE A 2 -9.93 -2.47 3.77
N PRO A 3 -9.69 -3.48 4.62
CA PRO A 3 -8.69 -4.51 4.36
C PRO A 3 -9.23 -5.64 3.48
N PHE A 4 -8.31 -6.39 2.88
CA PHE A 4 -8.47 -7.70 2.25
C PHE A 4 -9.61 -7.78 1.22
N VAL A 5 -9.81 -6.69 0.48
CA VAL A 5 -10.73 -6.64 -0.66
C VAL A 5 -10.10 -7.42 -1.80
N ARG A 6 -10.71 -8.53 -2.21
CA ARG A 6 -10.18 -9.43 -3.24
C ARG A 6 -10.66 -9.07 -4.64
N THR A 7 -11.92 -8.64 -4.74
CA THR A 7 -12.59 -8.36 -6.02
C THR A 7 -13.31 -7.01 -6.00
N LEU A 8 -13.63 -6.50 -7.20
CA LEU A 8 -14.38 -5.26 -7.36
C LEU A 8 -15.78 -5.36 -6.76
N GLU A 9 -16.41 -6.54 -6.83
CA GLU A 9 -17.72 -6.82 -6.23
C GLU A 9 -17.67 -6.75 -4.70
N GLU A 10 -16.65 -7.33 -4.07
CA GLU A 10 -16.44 -7.18 -2.63
C GLU A 10 -16.27 -5.69 -2.27
N GLY A 11 -15.47 -4.95 -3.05
CA GLY A 11 -15.27 -3.52 -2.85
C GLY A 11 -16.59 -2.73 -2.88
N ARG A 12 -17.41 -2.91 -3.92
CA ARG A 12 -18.71 -2.23 -4.07
C ARG A 12 -19.68 -2.61 -2.95
N LYS A 13 -19.77 -3.89 -2.59
CA LYS A 13 -20.63 -4.36 -1.49
C LYS A 13 -20.26 -3.72 -0.16
N VAL A 14 -18.96 -3.54 0.12
CA VAL A 14 -18.55 -2.86 1.35
C VAL A 14 -18.97 -1.39 1.33
N ILE A 15 -18.85 -0.69 0.20
CA ILE A 15 -19.35 0.70 0.08
C ILE A 15 -20.86 0.78 0.35
N GLU A 16 -21.65 -0.13 -0.23
CA GLU A 16 -23.09 -0.20 0.01
C GLU A 16 -23.43 -0.41 1.50
N VAL A 17 -22.72 -1.33 2.16
CA VAL A 17 -22.91 -1.58 3.61
C VAL A 17 -22.52 -0.35 4.43
N LEU A 18 -21.44 0.35 4.09
CA LEU A 18 -21.04 1.58 4.78
C LEU A 18 -22.12 2.65 4.63
N GLU A 19 -22.64 2.87 3.42
CA GLU A 19 -23.71 3.84 3.18
C GLU A 19 -25.00 3.50 3.95
N GLN A 20 -25.40 2.22 3.99
CA GLN A 20 -26.54 1.76 4.79
C GLN A 20 -26.39 2.03 6.29
N ASN A 21 -25.15 2.14 6.78
CA ASN A 21 -24.82 2.46 8.16
C ASN A 21 -24.47 3.94 8.38
N GLY A 22 -24.77 4.81 7.40
CA GLY A 22 -24.57 6.26 7.50
C GLY A 22 -23.12 6.72 7.28
N LEU A 23 -22.25 5.86 6.74
CA LEU A 23 -20.86 6.16 6.39
C LEU A 23 -20.71 6.31 4.88
N LYS A 24 -21.18 7.44 4.35
CA LYS A 24 -21.16 7.71 2.91
C LYS A 24 -19.88 8.42 2.48
N GLN A 25 -19.25 7.90 1.43
CA GLN A 25 -18.06 8.50 0.83
C GLN A 25 -18.33 9.95 0.41
N GLY A 26 -17.41 10.86 0.76
CA GLY A 26 -17.52 12.29 0.49
C GLY A 26 -18.41 13.08 1.45
N GLU A 27 -19.33 12.44 2.18
CA GLU A 27 -20.14 13.14 3.19
C GLU A 27 -19.32 13.46 4.43
N ASN A 28 -19.44 14.69 4.93
CA ASN A 28 -18.67 15.21 6.06
C ASN A 28 -17.14 15.03 5.88
N GLY A 29 -16.66 14.97 4.63
CA GLY A 29 -15.25 14.76 4.32
C GLY A 29 -14.75 13.32 4.53
N LEU A 30 -15.66 12.34 4.69
CA LEU A 30 -15.28 10.94 4.82
C LEU A 30 -14.58 10.44 3.54
N LYS A 31 -13.33 10.01 3.69
CA LYS A 31 -12.58 9.29 2.65
C LYS A 31 -12.50 7.81 3.00
N ILE A 32 -12.75 6.96 2.01
CA ILE A 32 -12.67 5.51 2.14
C ILE A 32 -11.44 5.02 1.38
N ILE A 33 -10.41 4.67 2.15
CA ILE A 33 -9.14 4.12 1.64
C ILE A 33 -9.22 2.59 1.61
N MET A 34 -8.66 1.96 0.58
CA MET A 34 -8.52 0.49 0.53
C MET A 34 -7.10 0.07 0.90
N MET A 35 -6.96 -1.04 1.62
CA MET A 35 -5.66 -1.67 1.77
C MET A 35 -5.29 -2.42 0.48
N CYS A 36 -4.21 -2.00 -0.19
CA CYS A 36 -3.73 -2.66 -1.40
C CYS A 36 -2.72 -3.75 -1.01
N GLU A 37 -3.24 -4.95 -0.75
CA GLU A 37 -2.46 -6.05 -0.15
C GLU A 37 -2.67 -7.41 -0.83
N VAL A 38 -3.64 -7.51 -1.75
CA VAL A 38 -3.85 -8.70 -2.58
C VAL A 38 -3.33 -8.40 -3.99
N PRO A 39 -2.67 -9.34 -4.70
CA PRO A 39 -2.14 -9.08 -6.04
C PRO A 39 -3.18 -8.55 -7.04
N SER A 40 -4.45 -8.98 -6.93
CA SER A 40 -5.55 -8.45 -7.74
C SER A 40 -5.74 -6.94 -7.59
N ASN A 41 -5.42 -6.38 -6.41
CA ASN A 41 -5.57 -4.96 -6.10
C ASN A 41 -4.60 -4.11 -6.92
N ALA A 42 -3.36 -4.58 -7.08
CA ALA A 42 -2.36 -3.92 -7.91
C ALA A 42 -2.62 -4.15 -9.41
N LEU A 43 -3.10 -5.35 -9.79
CA LEU A 43 -3.41 -5.68 -11.19
C LEU A 43 -4.61 -4.91 -11.74
N LEU A 44 -5.60 -4.62 -10.89
CA LEU A 44 -6.83 -3.86 -11.21
C LEU A 44 -6.87 -2.54 -10.45
N ALA A 45 -5.70 -1.91 -10.28
CA ALA A 45 -5.55 -0.71 -9.46
C ALA A 45 -6.44 0.43 -9.95
N ASP A 46 -6.56 0.61 -11.26
CA ASP A 46 -7.38 1.66 -11.84
C ASP A 46 -8.87 1.48 -11.51
N GLU A 47 -9.38 0.26 -11.60
CA GLU A 47 -10.78 -0.08 -11.32
C GLU A 47 -11.09 0.01 -9.82
N PHE A 48 -10.20 -0.46 -8.95
CA PHE A 48 -10.36 -0.29 -7.51
C PHE A 48 -10.34 1.19 -7.11
N LEU A 49 -9.51 2.00 -7.76
CA LEU A 49 -9.49 3.44 -7.58
C LEU A 49 -10.72 4.15 -8.14
N GLU A 50 -11.65 3.49 -8.80
CA GLU A 50 -12.98 4.09 -9.07
C GLU A 50 -13.91 3.96 -7.85
N ILE A 51 -13.65 2.96 -7.00
CA ILE A 51 -14.45 2.63 -5.82
C ILE A 51 -13.92 3.37 -4.57
N PHE A 52 -12.60 3.50 -4.42
CA PHE A 52 -11.94 4.00 -3.22
C PHE A 52 -11.23 5.34 -3.45
N ASP A 53 -11.03 6.13 -2.39
CA ASP A 53 -10.36 7.45 -2.45
C ASP A 53 -8.83 7.38 -2.50
N GLY A 54 -8.29 6.17 -2.44
CA GLY A 54 -6.87 5.91 -2.48
C GLY A 54 -6.51 4.58 -1.85
N PHE A 55 -5.20 4.35 -1.75
CA PHE A 55 -4.62 3.12 -1.23
C PHE A 55 -3.75 3.35 -0.01
N SER A 56 -3.75 2.37 0.89
CA SER A 56 -2.66 2.10 1.81
C SER A 56 -2.11 0.73 1.45
N ILE A 57 -0.88 0.65 0.97
CA ILE A 57 -0.30 -0.62 0.55
C ILE A 57 0.11 -1.41 1.80
N GLY A 58 -0.43 -2.63 1.95
CA GLY A 58 0.00 -3.58 2.97
C GLY A 58 1.08 -4.48 2.38
N SER A 59 2.35 -4.09 2.54
CA SER A 59 3.46 -4.74 1.84
C SER A 59 3.76 -6.16 2.35
N ASN A 60 3.42 -6.45 3.61
CA ASN A 60 3.53 -7.78 4.20
C ASN A 60 2.69 -8.82 3.44
N ASP A 61 1.37 -8.63 3.44
CA ASP A 61 0.43 -9.53 2.78
C ASP A 61 0.61 -9.50 1.26
N LEU A 62 0.91 -8.34 0.68
CA LEU A 62 1.22 -8.26 -0.75
C LEU A 62 2.42 -9.15 -1.11
N THR A 63 3.48 -9.14 -0.29
CA THR A 63 4.66 -9.99 -0.51
C THR A 63 4.32 -11.46 -0.32
N GLN A 64 3.63 -11.82 0.75
CA GLN A 64 3.22 -13.19 1.04
C GLN A 64 2.38 -13.78 -0.09
N LEU A 65 1.34 -13.07 -0.54
CA LEU A 65 0.44 -13.54 -1.58
C LEU A 65 1.07 -13.51 -2.98
N SER A 66 1.99 -12.56 -3.24
CA SER A 66 2.68 -12.49 -4.54
C SER A 66 3.73 -13.59 -4.71
N LEU A 67 4.41 -13.95 -3.63
CA LEU A 67 5.47 -14.97 -3.64
C LEU A 67 4.96 -16.36 -3.20
N GLY A 68 3.69 -16.47 -2.80
CA GLY A 68 3.07 -17.73 -2.40
C GLY A 68 3.67 -18.32 -1.12
N LEU A 69 3.93 -17.47 -0.12
CA LEU A 69 4.62 -17.87 1.11
C LEU A 69 3.95 -17.35 2.38
N ASP A 70 4.21 -18.06 3.47
CA ASP A 70 3.91 -17.65 4.83
C ASP A 70 5.20 -17.21 5.51
N ARG A 71 5.28 -15.95 5.94
CA ARG A 71 6.50 -15.39 6.55
C ARG A 71 6.77 -15.94 7.95
N ASP A 72 5.75 -16.50 8.61
CA ASP A 72 5.89 -17.10 9.94
C ASP A 72 6.33 -18.59 9.83
N SER A 73 6.26 -19.16 8.62
CA SER A 73 6.74 -20.51 8.34
C SER A 73 8.26 -20.53 8.19
N SER A 74 8.95 -21.04 9.22
CA SER A 74 10.42 -21.20 9.21
C SER A 74 10.98 -21.97 8.00
N ILE A 75 10.15 -22.76 7.30
CA ILE A 75 10.52 -23.52 6.10
C ILE A 75 10.76 -22.58 4.91
N VAL A 76 9.97 -21.51 4.78
CA VAL A 76 9.95 -20.62 3.59
C VAL A 76 10.15 -19.14 3.91
N ALA A 77 10.20 -18.74 5.18
CA ALA A 77 10.35 -17.35 5.61
C ALA A 77 11.58 -16.65 5.01
N HIS A 78 12.66 -17.39 4.75
CA HIS A 78 13.87 -16.87 4.11
C HIS A 78 13.65 -16.39 2.65
N LEU A 79 12.51 -16.70 2.04
CA LEU A 79 12.10 -16.23 0.71
C LEU A 79 11.28 -14.94 0.77
N PHE A 80 10.86 -14.47 1.95
CA PHE A 80 10.15 -13.20 2.11
C PHE A 80 11.11 -12.04 1.85
N ASP A 81 10.84 -11.26 0.79
CA ASP A 81 11.55 -10.01 0.52
C ASP A 81 10.63 -9.03 -0.21
N GLU A 82 10.29 -7.92 0.45
CA GLU A 82 9.45 -6.86 -0.09
C GLU A 82 10.12 -6.13 -1.27
N ARG A 83 11.44 -6.27 -1.43
CA ARG A 83 12.21 -5.72 -2.56
C ARG A 83 12.24 -6.65 -3.76
N ASN A 84 11.63 -7.84 -3.66
CA ASN A 84 11.58 -8.78 -4.77
C ASN A 84 11.00 -8.07 -6.04
N PRO A 85 11.58 -8.29 -7.24
CA PRO A 85 11.13 -7.62 -8.45
C PRO A 85 9.63 -7.79 -8.76
N ALA A 86 9.03 -8.94 -8.42
CA ALA A 86 7.59 -9.17 -8.59
C ALA A 86 6.78 -8.25 -7.67
N VAL A 87 7.17 -8.15 -6.39
CA VAL A 87 6.53 -7.28 -5.40
C VAL A 87 6.69 -5.82 -5.81
N LYS A 88 7.91 -5.37 -6.14
CA LYS A 88 8.16 -4.01 -6.63
C LYS A 88 7.32 -3.64 -7.84
N LYS A 89 7.09 -4.58 -8.76
CA LYS A 89 6.20 -4.33 -9.91
C LYS A 89 4.77 -4.05 -9.47
N LEU A 90 4.24 -4.81 -8.52
CA LEU A 90 2.89 -4.60 -7.98
C LEU A 90 2.79 -3.29 -7.18
N LEU A 91 3.80 -2.98 -6.35
CA LEU A 91 3.90 -1.68 -5.67
C LEU A 91 3.86 -0.53 -6.69
N SER A 92 4.69 -0.62 -7.73
CA SER A 92 4.78 0.39 -8.80
C SER A 92 3.46 0.59 -9.53
N MET A 93 2.74 -0.50 -9.85
CA MET A 93 1.41 -0.43 -10.48
C MET A 93 0.41 0.34 -9.60
N ALA A 94 0.30 -0.04 -8.32
CA ALA A 94 -0.61 0.62 -7.38
C ALA A 94 -0.28 2.11 -7.19
N ILE A 95 1.00 2.45 -7.02
CA ILE A 95 1.48 3.85 -6.86
C ILE A 95 1.18 4.66 -8.11
N LYS A 96 1.53 4.16 -9.30
CA LYS A 96 1.35 4.88 -10.56
C LYS A 96 -0.13 5.13 -10.86
N SER A 97 -0.99 4.13 -10.69
CA SER A 97 -2.44 4.29 -10.88
C SER A 97 -3.03 5.32 -9.92
N ALA A 98 -2.68 5.27 -8.63
CA ALA A 98 -3.16 6.23 -7.65
C ALA A 98 -2.71 7.66 -7.98
N ARG A 99 -1.42 7.85 -8.30
CA ARG A 99 -0.87 9.14 -8.72
C ARG A 99 -1.52 9.66 -10.00
N ALA A 100 -1.71 8.81 -11.01
CA ALA A 100 -2.33 9.19 -12.27
C ALA A 100 -3.79 9.66 -12.09
N LYS A 101 -4.51 9.09 -11.11
CA LYS A 101 -5.87 9.47 -10.76
C LYS A 101 -5.94 10.59 -9.70
N GLY A 102 -4.80 11.12 -9.24
CA GLY A 102 -4.75 12.13 -8.18
C GLY A 102 -5.31 11.64 -6.83
N LYS A 103 -5.24 10.34 -6.58
CA LYS A 103 -5.73 9.68 -5.37
C LYS A 103 -4.60 9.38 -4.40
N TYR A 104 -4.96 9.29 -3.12
CA TYR A 104 -4.00 9.03 -2.04
C TYR A 104 -3.29 7.69 -2.25
N VAL A 105 -1.98 7.63 -1.98
CA VAL A 105 -1.26 6.36 -1.90
C VAL A 105 -0.18 6.39 -0.83
N GLY A 106 -0.42 5.65 0.25
CA GLY A 106 0.54 5.40 1.31
C GLY A 106 0.99 3.94 1.33
N ILE A 107 1.99 3.64 2.14
CA ILE A 107 2.42 2.28 2.46
C ILE A 107 2.51 2.09 3.97
N CYS A 108 2.06 0.93 4.44
CA CYS A 108 2.23 0.48 5.82
C CYS A 108 3.05 -0.81 5.85
N GLY A 109 3.93 -0.92 6.83
CA GLY A 109 4.85 -2.06 6.97
C GLY A 109 6.19 -1.61 7.53
N GLN A 110 6.95 -2.56 8.05
CA GLN A 110 8.32 -2.30 8.51
C GLN A 110 9.34 -2.32 7.38
N GLY A 111 8.98 -2.81 6.18
CA GLY A 111 9.87 -2.84 5.02
C GLY A 111 10.64 -1.55 4.78
N PRO A 112 10.01 -0.35 4.75
CA PRO A 112 10.74 0.89 4.53
C PRO A 112 11.70 1.29 5.66
N SER A 113 11.46 0.89 6.92
CA SER A 113 12.40 1.11 8.02
C SER A 113 13.52 0.07 8.05
N ASP A 114 13.20 -1.20 7.78
CA ASP A 114 14.15 -2.33 7.81
C ASP A 114 15.05 -2.35 6.58
N HIS A 115 14.55 -1.83 5.46
CA HIS A 115 15.22 -1.78 4.17
C HIS A 115 15.25 -0.35 3.68
N PRO A 116 16.30 0.40 4.05
CA PRO A 116 16.36 1.81 3.75
C PRO A 116 16.38 2.07 2.23
N ASP A 117 16.96 1.19 1.41
CA ASP A 117 16.91 1.24 -0.06
C ASP A 117 15.50 1.12 -0.63
N LEU A 118 14.62 0.35 0.02
CA LEU A 118 13.20 0.26 -0.36
C LEU A 118 12.49 1.59 -0.12
N ALA A 119 12.75 2.26 1.00
CA ALA A 119 12.19 3.59 1.28
C ALA A 119 12.61 4.64 0.24
N GLU A 120 13.88 4.63 -0.20
CA GLU A 120 14.35 5.52 -1.27
C GLU A 120 13.63 5.25 -2.58
N TRP A 121 13.52 3.97 -2.95
CA TRP A 121 12.83 3.57 -4.17
C TRP A 121 11.34 3.95 -4.14
N LEU A 122 10.66 3.79 -3.00
CA LEU A 122 9.27 4.20 -2.83
C LEU A 122 9.11 5.73 -2.97
N MET A 123 10.05 6.51 -2.44
CA MET A 123 10.07 7.96 -2.62
C MET A 123 10.26 8.33 -4.09
N GLN A 124 11.12 7.62 -4.82
CA GLN A 124 11.33 7.82 -6.27
C GLN A 124 10.10 7.44 -7.11
N GLU A 125 9.40 6.36 -6.76
CA GLU A 125 8.12 5.99 -7.39
C GLU A 125 7.01 7.00 -7.06
N GLY A 126 7.20 7.81 -6.02
CA GLY A 126 6.31 8.89 -5.65
C GLY A 126 5.22 8.47 -4.66
N ILE A 127 5.53 7.59 -3.72
CA ILE A 127 4.64 7.34 -2.58
C ILE A 127 4.33 8.65 -1.85
N GLU A 128 3.08 8.85 -1.40
CA GLU A 128 2.68 10.07 -0.70
C GLU A 128 3.04 10.02 0.79
N SER A 129 2.92 8.85 1.41
CA SER A 129 3.21 8.65 2.83
C SER A 129 3.83 7.29 3.12
N VAL A 130 4.58 7.20 4.21
CA VAL A 130 5.15 5.97 4.75
C VAL A 130 4.76 5.91 6.23
N SER A 131 4.03 4.87 6.61
CA SER A 131 3.59 4.65 8.00
C SER A 131 4.52 3.65 8.69
N LEU A 132 5.22 4.09 9.73
CA LEU A 132 6.27 3.35 10.43
C LEU A 132 5.98 3.18 11.91
N ASN A 133 6.72 2.29 12.57
CA ASN A 133 6.70 2.24 14.03
C ASN A 133 7.30 3.52 14.62
N PRO A 134 6.75 4.07 15.72
CA PRO A 134 7.17 5.36 16.27
C PRO A 134 8.67 5.52 16.54
N ASP A 135 9.34 4.43 16.92
CA ASP A 135 10.78 4.36 17.20
C ASP A 135 11.66 4.52 15.95
N THR A 136 11.14 4.22 14.76
CA THR A 136 11.89 4.30 13.48
C THR A 136 11.58 5.57 12.67
N VAL A 137 10.60 6.38 13.08
CA VAL A 137 10.14 7.57 12.34
C VAL A 137 11.26 8.58 12.12
N VAL A 138 11.99 8.93 13.19
CA VAL A 138 13.01 10.00 13.15
C VAL A 138 14.16 9.64 12.23
N ASP A 139 14.66 8.41 12.34
CA ASP A 139 15.79 7.93 11.54
C ASP A 139 15.45 7.86 10.06
N THR A 140 14.29 7.27 9.72
CA THR A 140 13.83 7.21 8.33
C THR A 140 13.58 8.60 7.76
N TRP A 141 12.97 9.52 8.53
CA TRP A 141 12.74 10.89 8.07
C TRP A 141 14.06 11.61 7.78
N LEU A 142 15.01 11.62 8.72
CA LEU A 142 16.30 12.30 8.54
C LEU A 142 17.07 11.76 7.33
N ARG A 143 16.96 10.46 7.07
CA ARG A 143 17.58 9.81 5.91
C ARG A 143 16.95 10.26 4.58
N LEU A 144 15.62 10.18 4.47
CA LEU A 144 14.91 10.60 3.26
C LEU A 144 15.06 12.10 2.99
N ALA A 145 15.11 12.93 4.04
CA ALA A 145 15.34 14.37 3.92
C ALA A 145 16.72 14.69 3.32
N LYS A 146 17.79 13.99 3.76
CA LYS A 146 19.14 14.14 3.20
C LYS A 146 19.20 13.76 1.73
N LEU A 147 18.53 12.67 1.35
CA LEU A 147 18.49 12.24 -0.05
C LEU A 147 17.78 13.26 -0.95
N LYS A 148 16.64 13.79 -0.50
CA LYS A 148 15.92 14.84 -1.22
C LYS A 148 16.74 16.15 -1.36
N ALA A 149 17.64 16.44 -0.42
CA ALA A 149 18.51 17.60 -0.51
C ALA A 149 19.69 17.42 -1.49
N ASN A 150 20.04 16.18 -1.83
CA ASN A 150 21.21 15.83 -2.63
C ASN A 150 20.89 15.44 -4.09
N GLY A 151 19.62 15.32 -4.46
CA GLY A 151 19.17 14.99 -5.82
C GLY A 151 18.34 16.12 -6.43
#